data_AF-A0AAW8LNP5-F1
#
_entry.id   AF-A0AAW8LNP5-F1
#
_cell.length_a   1.000
_cell.length_b   1.000
_cell.length_c   1.000
_cell.angle_alpha   90.00
_cell.angle_beta   90.00
_cell.angle_gamma   90.00
#
_symmetry.space_group_name_H-M   'P 1'
#
loop_
_entity.id
_entity.type
_entity.pdbx_description
1 polymer ?
#
loop_
_entity_poly.entity_id
_entity_poly.type
_entity_poly.pdbx_seq_one_letter_code
_entity_poly.pdbx_strand_id
1 'polypeptide(L)'
;MPKNNYLPALEQVYDFLKERPGFKDKSEFDKAVEYFRTLHESDPLDFRVQAPNTVAGKFGAKETINLGSMPEFSNKENFLNWIDTQINH
;
A
#
# COMPACT_ATOMS: atom_id res chain seq x y z
N MET A 1 -12.77 17.54 7.98
CA MET A 1 -12.12 16.92 6.81
C MET A 1 -12.59 15.47 6.75
N PRO A 2 -13.08 14.95 5.62
CA PRO A 2 -13.59 13.58 5.59
C PRO A 2 -12.42 12.60 5.74
N LYS A 3 -12.67 11.49 6.43
CA LYS A 3 -11.70 10.47 6.84
C LYS A 3 -10.79 10.07 5.67
N ASN A 4 -9.47 10.16 5.89
CA ASN A 4 -8.46 9.63 4.98
C ASN A 4 -8.81 8.15 4.68
N ASN A 5 -8.80 7.81 3.39
CA ASN A 5 -8.90 6.47 2.82
C ASN A 5 -10.02 5.55 3.35
N TYR A 6 -11.24 5.77 2.82
CA TYR A 6 -12.40 4.89 2.94
C TYR A 6 -12.05 3.47 2.41
N LEU A 7 -12.37 2.42 3.16
CA LEU A 7 -12.03 1.01 2.85
C LEU A 7 -12.30 0.58 1.38
N PRO A 8 -13.41 1.01 0.73
CA PRO A 8 -13.61 0.80 -0.70
C PRO A 8 -12.54 1.37 -1.65
N ALA A 9 -11.88 2.48 -1.30
CA ALA A 9 -10.78 3.04 -2.09
C ALA A 9 -9.53 2.14 -1.99
N LEU A 10 -9.25 1.58 -0.81
CA LEU A 10 -8.18 0.61 -0.60
C LEU A 10 -8.42 -0.65 -1.43
N GLU A 11 -9.65 -1.14 -1.40
CA GLU A 11 -10.07 -2.28 -2.21
C GLU A 11 -9.93 -2.01 -3.72
N GLN A 12 -10.31 -0.82 -4.18
CA GLN A 12 -10.18 -0.43 -5.59
C GLN A 12 -8.72 -0.44 -6.07
N VAL A 13 -7.78 0.04 -5.24
CA VAL A 13 -6.35 0.00 -5.58
C VAL A 13 -5.85 -1.43 -5.68
N TYR A 14 -6.28 -2.30 -4.76
CA TYR A 14 -5.93 -3.72 -4.77
C TYR A 14 -6.40 -4.39 -6.06
N ASP A 15 -7.69 -4.23 -6.39
CA ASP A 15 -8.29 -4.86 -7.56
C ASP A 15 -7.68 -4.32 -8.87
N PHE A 16 -7.40 -3.02 -8.93
CA PHE A 16 -6.71 -2.40 -10.08
C PHE A 16 -5.31 -2.98 -10.31
N LEU A 17 -4.52 -3.16 -9.25
CA LEU A 17 -3.16 -3.69 -9.36
C LEU A 17 -3.15 -5.17 -9.78
N LYS A 18 -4.09 -5.96 -9.25
CA LYS A 18 -4.19 -7.39 -9.57
C LYS A 18 -4.46 -7.68 -11.06
N GLU A 19 -5.12 -6.75 -11.74
CA GLU A 19 -5.39 -6.84 -13.19
C GLU A 19 -4.21 -6.38 -14.06
N ARG A 20 -3.14 -5.81 -13.48
CA ARG A 20 -1.96 -5.39 -14.26
C ARG A 20 -1.18 -6.61 -14.79
N PRO A 21 -0.79 -6.61 -16.08
CA PRO A 21 0.07 -7.66 -16.62
C PRO A 21 1.36 -7.83 -15.82
N GLY A 22 1.70 -9.08 -15.50
CA GLY A 22 2.92 -9.44 -14.74
C GLY A 22 2.88 -9.08 -13.25
N PHE A 23 1.79 -8.51 -12.72
CA PHE A 23 1.71 -8.18 -11.29
C PHE A 23 1.64 -9.42 -10.41
N LYS A 24 0.98 -10.49 -10.88
CA LYS A 24 0.84 -11.75 -10.16
C LYS A 24 2.18 -12.43 -9.88
N ASP A 25 3.14 -12.26 -10.79
CA ASP A 25 4.45 -12.89 -10.74
C ASP A 25 5.47 -12.15 -9.85
N LYS A 26 5.09 -10.98 -9.31
CA LYS A 26 5.92 -10.19 -8.39
C LYS A 26 6.04 -10.85 -7.03
N SER A 27 7.10 -10.53 -6.30
CA SER A 27 7.22 -10.89 -4.89
C SER A 27 6.13 -10.19 -4.06
N GLU A 28 5.78 -10.76 -2.91
CA GLU A 28 4.81 -10.14 -2.00
C GLU A 28 5.25 -8.72 -1.57
N PHE A 29 6.56 -8.53 -1.38
CA PHE A 29 7.13 -7.22 -1.08
C PHE A 29 6.95 -6.22 -2.22
N ASP A 30 7.25 -6.61 -3.45
CA ASP A 30 7.09 -5.73 -4.61
C ASP A 30 5.61 -5.36 -4.85
N LYS A 31 4.68 -6.30 -4.61
CA LYS A 31 3.24 -6.03 -4.66
C LYS A 31 2.83 -4.99 -3.64
N ALA A 32 3.29 -5.12 -2.39
CA ALA A 32 3.03 -4.14 -1.34
C ALA A 32 3.65 -2.77 -1.66
N VAL A 33 4.88 -2.74 -2.19
CA VAL A 33 5.53 -1.49 -2.63
C VAL A 33 4.71 -0.79 -3.71
N GLU A 34 4.24 -1.52 -4.73
CA GLU A 34 3.39 -0.93 -5.78
C GLU A 34 2.03 -0.46 -5.26
N TYR A 35 1.48 -1.17 -4.28
CA TYR A 35 0.26 -0.78 -3.60
C TYR A 35 0.41 0.57 -2.89
N PHE A 36 1.42 0.72 -2.04
CA PHE A 36 1.70 2.00 -1.39
C PHE A 36 2.09 3.09 -2.38
N ARG A 37 2.85 2.77 -3.44
CA ARG A 37 3.14 3.74 -4.50
C ARG A 37 1.87 4.26 -5.18
N THR A 38 0.86 3.40 -5.34
CA THR A 38 -0.42 3.79 -5.94
C THR A 38 -1.29 4.59 -4.98
N LEU A 39 -1.20 4.35 -3.67
CA LEU A 39 -1.90 5.12 -2.64
C LEU A 39 -1.24 6.47 -2.34
N HIS A 40 0.00 6.68 -2.76
CA HIS A 40 0.74 7.90 -2.51
C HIS A 40 0.03 9.13 -3.09
N GLU A 41 -0.25 10.12 -2.25
CA GLU A 41 -1.08 11.28 -2.62
C GLU A 41 -0.29 12.48 -3.18
N SER A 42 1.04 12.47 -3.07
CA SER A 42 1.90 13.57 -3.53
C SER A 42 2.63 13.23 -4.83
N ASP A 43 3.67 14.00 -5.16
CA ASP A 43 4.44 13.78 -6.39
C ASP A 43 5.01 12.35 -6.41
N PRO A 44 4.81 11.56 -7.48
CA PRO A 44 5.36 10.22 -7.58
C PRO A 44 6.87 10.10 -7.31
N LEU A 45 7.64 11.19 -7.50
CA LEU A 45 9.07 11.27 -7.22
C LEU A 45 9.39 11.32 -5.71
N ASP A 46 8.42 11.68 -4.87
CA ASP A 46 8.57 11.72 -3.41
C ASP A 46 8.42 10.35 -2.76
N PHE A 47 7.86 9.36 -3.47
CA PHE A 47 7.75 8.00 -2.98
C PHE A 47 9.12 7.30 -2.96
N ARG A 48 9.51 6.76 -1.80
CA ARG A 48 10.81 6.10 -1.62
C ARG A 48 10.67 4.76 -0.94
N VAL A 49 11.42 3.77 -1.42
CA VAL A 49 11.65 2.51 -0.70
C VAL A 49 12.94 2.67 0.10
N GLN A 50 12.86 2.46 1.41
CA GLN A 50 13.94 2.62 2.38
C GLN A 50 14.29 1.27 3.02
N ALA A 51 15.56 1.08 3.33
CA ALA A 51 16.02 -0.12 4.02
C ALA A 51 15.93 0.04 5.56
N PRO A 52 15.55 -1.00 6.32
CA PRO A 52 14.96 -2.25 5.84
C PRO A 52 13.44 -2.14 5.63
N ASN A 53 12.93 -2.73 4.55
CA ASN A 53 11.51 -2.99 4.29
C ASN A 53 10.54 -1.83 4.59
N THR A 54 10.94 -0.58 4.38
CA THR A 54 10.12 0.58 4.71
C THR A 54 9.78 1.34 3.43
N VAL A 55 8.59 1.92 3.37
CA VAL A 55 8.22 2.88 2.33
C VAL A 55 7.94 4.23 2.95
N ALA A 56 8.39 5.28 2.28
CA ALA A 56 8.14 6.67 2.65
C ALA A 56 7.35 7.36 1.55
N GLY A 57 6.35 8.14 1.93
CA GLY A 57 5.44 8.87 1.05
C GLY A 57 4.22 9.38 1.80
N LYS A 58 3.40 10.24 1.19
CA LYS A 58 2.18 10.77 1.79
C LYS A 58 1.01 9.80 1.65
N PHE A 59 0.54 9.28 2.79
CA PHE A 59 -0.64 8.41 2.91
C PHE A 59 -1.63 9.05 3.89
N GLY A 60 -2.17 10.21 3.54
CA GLY A 60 -2.93 11.05 4.45
C GLY A 60 -2.05 11.66 5.55
N ALA A 61 -2.25 11.23 6.80
CA ALA A 61 -1.52 11.72 7.97
C ALA A 61 -0.23 10.92 8.27
N LYS A 62 -0.01 9.82 7.57
CA LYS A 62 1.17 8.96 7.74
C LYS A 62 2.15 9.21 6.60
N GLU A 63 3.44 9.21 6.95
CA GLU A 63 4.54 9.47 6.01
C GLU A 63 5.45 8.25 5.78
N THR A 64 5.39 7.26 6.66
CA THR A 64 6.25 6.06 6.60
C THR A 64 5.49 4.83 7.03
N ILE A 65 5.69 3.72 6.31
CA ILE A 65 5.07 2.42 6.61
C ILE A 65 6.15 1.33 6.59
N ASN A 66 6.21 0.52 7.64
CA ASN A 66 7.12 -0.62 7.73
C ASN A 66 6.41 -1.89 7.19
N LEU A 67 6.99 -2.51 6.17
CA LEU A 67 6.47 -3.70 5.49
C LEU A 67 7.03 -5.01 6.07
N GLY A 68 7.89 -4.97 7.09
CA GLY A 68 8.57 -6.14 7.64
C GLY A 68 7.64 -7.19 8.27
N SER A 69 6.43 -6.79 8.67
CA SER A 69 5.39 -7.68 9.21
C SER A 69 4.10 -7.65 8.39
N MET A 70 4.19 -7.29 7.11
CA MET A 70 3.01 -7.27 6.25
C MET A 70 2.44 -8.68 6.05
N PRO A 71 1.11 -8.86 6.02
CA PRO A 71 0.49 -10.07 5.54
C PRO A 71 0.83 -10.35 4.08
N GLU A 72 0.63 -11.59 3.63
CA GLU A 72 0.67 -11.89 2.20
C GLU A 72 -0.36 -11.05 1.45
N PHE A 73 0.08 -10.41 0.37
CA PHE A 73 -0.78 -9.70 -0.56
C PHE A 73 -1.85 -10.63 -1.15
N SER A 74 -1.52 -11.92 -1.33
CA SER A 74 -2.46 -12.94 -1.81
C SER A 74 -3.73 -13.06 -0.95
N ASN A 75 -3.62 -12.76 0.35
CA ASN A 75 -4.73 -12.77 1.31
C ASN A 75 -5.33 -11.36 1.40
N LYS A 76 -6.21 -11.04 0.42
CA LYS A 76 -6.85 -9.72 0.27
C LYS A 76 -7.40 -9.16 1.59
N GLU A 77 -8.15 -9.96 2.34
CA GLU A 77 -8.80 -9.52 3.58
C GLU A 77 -7.77 -9.11 4.64
N ASN A 78 -6.80 -10.00 4.92
CA ASN A 78 -5.77 -9.70 5.92
C ASN A 78 -4.89 -8.53 5.49
N PHE A 79 -4.53 -8.46 4.21
CA PHE A 79 -3.72 -7.38 3.67
C PHE A 79 -4.45 -6.04 3.76
N LEU A 80 -5.69 -5.93 3.29
CA LEU A 80 -6.46 -4.68 3.32
C LEU A 80 -6.76 -4.22 4.76
N ASN A 81 -7.12 -5.15 5.64
CA ASN A 81 -7.30 -4.84 7.07
C ASN A 81 -6.00 -4.30 7.67
N TRP A 82 -4.86 -4.92 7.35
CA TRP A 82 -3.56 -4.45 7.80
C TRP A 82 -3.25 -3.04 7.26
N ILE A 83 -3.46 -2.77 5.97
CA ILE A 83 -3.29 -1.42 5.38
C ILE A 83 -4.10 -0.38 6.16
N ASP A 84 -5.37 -0.66 6.43
CA ASP A 84 -6.25 0.23 7.17
C ASP A 84 -5.66 0.57 8.55
N THR A 85 -5.13 -0.42 9.28
CA THR A 85 -4.42 -0.17 10.55
C THR A 85 -3.15 0.67 10.42
N GLN A 86 -2.48 0.66 9.26
CA GLN A 86 -1.25 1.43 9.08
C GLN A 86 -1.52 2.91 8.80
N ILE A 87 -2.60 3.22 8.06
CA ILE A 87 -2.86 4.57 7.55
C ILE A 87 -3.98 5.32 8.28
N ASN A 88 -4.93 4.60 8.88
CA ASN A 88 -6.11 5.18 9.52
C ASN A 88 -6.09 5.10 11.06
N HIS A 89 -5.13 4.37 11.63
CA HIS A 89 -4.92 4.20 13.08
C HIS A 89 -3.51 4.63 13.50
#